data_AF-A0A951BZG5-F1
#
_entry.id   AF-A0A951BZG5-F1
#
_cell.length_a   1.000
_cell.length_b   1.000
_cell.length_c   1.000
_cell.angle_alpha   90.00
_cell.angle_beta   90.00
_cell.angle_gamma   90.00
#
_symmetry.space_group_name_H-M   'P 1'
#
loop_
_entity.id
_entity.type
_entity.pdbx_description
1 polymer ?
#
loop_
_entity_poly.entity_id
_entity_poly.type
_entity_poly.pdbx_seq_one_letter_code
_entity_poly.pdbx_strand_id
1 'polypeptide(L)' 'MINGAHVVIYSENAEADRAFFRDVLGFHSVDAGHGWLIFALPEAESAFHPAEQNGRHELYLMCDNVKSQMA' A
#
# COMPACT_ATOMS: atom_id res chain seq x y z
N MET A 1 13.01 -15.72 1.90
CA MET A 1 11.67 -16.12 1.41
C MET A 1 10.82 -14.86 1.34
N ILE A 2 9.92 -14.74 0.36
CA ILE A 2 8.98 -13.62 0.30
C ILE A 2 7.90 -13.86 1.36
N ASN A 3 7.64 -12.87 2.20
CA ASN A 3 6.69 -12.96 3.32
C ASN A 3 5.72 -11.77 3.38
N GLY A 4 5.66 -10.96 2.33
CA GLY A 4 4.62 -9.98 2.17
C GLY A 4 4.76 -9.14 0.92
N ALA A 5 3.85 -8.17 0.77
CA ALA A 5 3.90 -7.22 -0.33
C ALA A 5 3.47 -5.82 0.11
N HIS A 6 4.17 -4.80 -0.40
CA HIS A 6 3.69 -3.42 -0.39
C HIS A 6 3.13 -3.11 -1.78
N VAL A 7 1.84 -2.77 -1.84
CA VAL A 7 1.14 -2.47 -3.08
C VAL A 7 0.81 -0.98 -3.11
N VAL A 8 1.29 -0.28 -4.14
CA VAL A 8 0.88 1.09 -4.41
C VAL A 8 -0.16 1.08 -5.51
N ILE A 9 -1.35 1.58 -5.20
CA ILE A 9 -2.45 1.75 -6.15
C ILE A 9 -2.47 3.22 -6.57
N TYR A 10 -2.31 3.48 -7.87
CA TYR A 10 -2.48 4.82 -8.41
C TYR A 10 -3.95 5.08 -8.71
N SER A 11 -4.48 6.16 -8.14
CA SER A 11 -5.90 6.48 -8.12
C SER A 11 -6.16 7.91 -8.56
N GLU A 12 -7.20 8.09 -9.37
CA GLU A 12 -7.79 9.39 -9.73
C GLU A 12 -8.35 10.13 -8.51
N ASN A 13 -8.68 9.41 -7.44
CA ASN A 13 -9.19 9.99 -6.19
C ASN A 13 -8.64 9.23 -4.96
N ALA A 14 -7.32 9.33 -4.77
CA ALA A 14 -6.62 8.65 -3.69
C ALA A 14 -7.18 8.98 -2.29
N GLU A 15 -7.67 10.21 -2.06
CA GLU A 15 -8.27 10.57 -0.76
C GLU A 15 -9.57 9.81 -0.49
N ALA A 16 -10.42 9.63 -1.51
CA ALA A 16 -11.64 8.86 -1.36
C ALA A 16 -11.34 7.37 -1.10
N ASP A 17 -10.34 6.81 -1.77
CA ASP A 17 -9.94 5.41 -1.55
C ASP A 17 -9.34 5.19 -0.15
N ARG A 18 -8.50 6.12 0.31
CA ARG A 18 -7.98 6.10 1.69
C ARG A 18 -9.13 6.19 2.70
N ALA A 19 -10.10 7.09 2.47
CA ALA A 19 -11.28 7.21 3.32
C ALA A 19 -12.13 5.93 3.29
N PHE A 20 -12.28 5.29 2.13
CA PHE A 20 -12.99 4.01 2.02
C PHE A 20 -12.29 2.91 2.85
N PHE A 21 -10.97 2.78 2.71
CA PHE A 21 -10.20 1.79 3.47
C PHE A 21 -10.23 2.04 4.98
N ARG A 22 -10.15 3.31 5.41
CA ARG A 22 -10.18 3.70 6.81
C ARG A 22 -11.58 3.59 7.42
N ASP A 23 -12.57 4.22 6.81
CA ASP A 23 -13.87 4.51 7.43
C ASP A 23 -14.92 3.44 7.10
N VAL A 24 -14.80 2.78 5.94
CA VAL A 24 -15.77 1.76 5.51
C VAL A 24 -15.24 0.36 5.78
N LEU A 25 -13.99 0.06 5.38
CA LEU A 25 -13.38 -1.25 5.63
C LEU A 25 -12.77 -1.36 7.03
N GLY A 26 -12.50 -0.24 7.71
CA GLY A 26 -11.98 -0.22 9.08
C GLY A 26 -10.53 -0.68 9.20
N PHE A 27 -9.73 -0.59 8.13
CA PHE A 27 -8.35 -1.05 8.17
C PHE A 27 -7.46 -0.12 9.00
N HIS A 28 -6.61 -0.73 9.82
CA HIS A 28 -5.57 0.01 10.53
C HIS A 28 -4.57 0.59 9.54
N SER A 29 -4.09 1.80 9.83
CA SER A 29 -3.09 2.46 9.00
C SER A 29 -2.05 3.21 9.83
N VAL A 30 -0.86 3.34 9.27
CA VAL A 30 0.14 4.32 9.74
C VAL A 30 0.17 5.51 8.78
N ASP A 31 0.38 6.71 9.31
CA ASP A 31 0.59 7.91 8.49
C ASP A 31 2.10 8.08 8.27
N ALA A 32 2.54 7.94 7.02
CA ALA A 32 3.92 8.18 6.60
C ALA A 32 4.26 9.68 6.49
N GLY A 33 3.35 10.55 6.92
CA GLY A 33 3.42 12.01 6.89
C GLY A 33 2.40 12.59 5.93
N HIS A 34 1.89 13.78 6.21
CA HIS A 34 1.01 14.54 5.30
C HIS A 34 -0.24 13.79 4.80
N GLY A 35 -0.74 12.79 5.53
CA GLY A 35 -1.91 12.01 5.13
C GLY A 35 -1.60 10.86 4.16
N TRP A 36 -0.32 10.51 3.98
CA TRP A 36 0.10 9.34 3.21
C TRP A 36 -0.10 8.07 4.05
N LEU A 37 -1.34 7.58 4.05
CA LEU A 37 -1.71 6.39 4.81
C LEU A 37 -1.22 5.11 4.14
N ILE A 38 -0.61 4.23 4.94
CA ILE A 38 -0.29 2.85 4.59
C ILE A 38 -1.20 1.95 5.42
N PHE A 39 -2.05 1.18 4.76
CA PHE A 39 -3.03 0.30 5.40
C PHE A 39 -2.47 -1.10 5.60
N ALA A 40 -2.67 -1.64 6.79
CA ALA A 40 -2.33 -3.02 7.12
C ALA A 40 -3.34 -3.99 6.51
N LEU A 41 -2.82 -4.98 5.79
CA LEU A 41 -3.53 -6.17 5.31
C LEU A 41 -2.89 -7.41 5.98
N PRO A 42 -3.46 -8.63 5.89
CA PRO A 42 -2.94 -9.79 6.63
C PRO A 42 -1.46 -10.11 6.36
N GLU A 43 -1.08 -10.28 5.10
CA GLU A 43 0.30 -10.58 4.66
C GLU A 43 0.83 -9.47 3.73
N ALA A 44 0.26 -8.26 3.82
CA ALA A 44 0.57 -7.18 2.90
C ALA A 44 0.27 -5.82 3.52
N GLU A 45 0.64 -4.78 2.81
CA GLU A 45 0.23 -3.42 3.06
C GLU A 45 -0.12 -2.72 1.74
N SER A 46 -1.03 -1.75 1.81
CA SER A 46 -1.46 -0.99 0.63
C SER A 46 -1.41 0.51 0.85
N ALA A 47 -0.95 1.23 -0.17
CA ALA A 47 -0.95 2.68 -0.24
C ALA A 47 -1.69 3.17 -1.50
N PHE A 48 -2.23 4.38 -1.43
CA PHE A 48 -2.95 5.00 -2.55
C PHE A 48 -2.25 6.29 -2.96
N HIS A 49 -1.76 6.34 -4.20
CA HIS A 49 -1.08 7.50 -4.76
C HIS A 49 -2.00 8.22 -5.77
N PRO A 50 -2.02 9.57 -5.79
CA PRO A 50 -2.77 10.30 -6.79
C PRO A 50 -2.18 10.08 -8.19
N ALA A 51 -3.05 9.95 -9.19
CA ALA A 51 -2.71 9.88 -10.60
C ALA A 51 -3.81 10.51 -11.46
N GLU A 52 -3.49 10.86 -12.70
CA GLU A 52 -4.50 11.33 -13.67
C GLU A 52 -5.45 10.23 -14.14
N GLN A 53 -5.03 8.97 -14.06
CA GLN A 53 -5.79 7.80 -14.51
C GLN A 53 -5.60 6.62 -13.56
N ASN A 54 -6.66 5.83 -13.39
CA ASN A 54 -6.61 4.56 -12.67
C ASN A 54 -5.89 3.45 -13.47
N GLY A 55 -5.54 2.35 -12.80
CA GLY A 55 -5.08 1.11 -13.44
C GLY A 55 -3.56 0.87 -13.44
N ARG A 56 -2.77 1.84 -12.95
CA ARG A 56 -1.35 1.63 -12.65
C ARG A 56 -1.19 1.13 -11.21
N HIS A 57 -0.36 0.12 -11.04
CA HIS A 57 0.01 -0.41 -9.74
C HIS A 57 1.51 -0.66 -9.67
N GLU A 58 2.08 -0.47 -8.50
CA GLU A 58 3.45 -0.90 -8.20
C GLU A 58 3.40 -1.98 -7.12
N LEU A 59 4.22 -3.02 -7.32
CA LEU A 59 4.29 -4.17 -6.45
C LEU A 59 5.72 -4.31 -5.93
N TYR A 60 5.86 -4.20 -4.61
CA TYR A 60 7.11 -4.43 -3.91
C TYR A 60 6.97 -5.70 -3.07
N LEU A 61 7.93 -6.61 -3.21
CA LEU A 61 7.95 -7.86 -2.47
C LEU A 61 8.80 -7.70 -1.21
N MET A 62 8.25 -8.11 -0.07
CA MET A 62 8.91 -8.01 1.24
C MET A 62 9.57 -9.33 1.62
N CYS A 63 10.69 -9.22 2.33
CA CYS A 63 11.40 -10.35 2.90
C CYS A 63 12.26 -9.88 4.08
N ASP A 64 12.66 -10.80 4.94
CA ASP A 64 13.49 -10.48 6.12
C ASP A 64 14.91 -10.02 5.75
N ASN A 65 15.45 -10.50 4.62
CA ASN A 65 16.81 -10.17 4.18
C ASN A 65 16.91 -10.16 2.65
N VAL A 66 17.00 -8.95 2.09
CA VAL A 66 17.10 -8.72 0.65
C VAL A 66 18.34 -9.35 0.03
N LYS A 67 19.50 -9.31 0.71
CA LYS A 67 20.75 -9.88 0.18
C LYS A 67 20.66 -11.39 0.03
N SER A 68 20.10 -12.06 1.03
CA SER A 68 19.88 -13.52 0.98
C SER A 68 18.81 -13.90 -0.04
N GLN A 69 17.82 -13.04 -0.29
CA GLN A 69 16.73 -13.31 -1.24
C GLN A 69 17.14 -13.11 -2.71
N MET A 70 18.15 -12.30 -2.97
CA MET A 70 18.65 -11.99 -4.31
C MET A 70 19.84 -12.84 -4.77
N ALA A 71 20.42 -13.66 -3.90
CA ALA A 71 21.52 -14.57 -4.20
C ALA A 71 21.04 -15.84 -4.90
#